data_AF-A0A1Q9RRR4-F1
#
_entry.id   AF-A0A1Q9RRR4-F1
#
_cell.length_a   1.000
_cell.length_b   1.000
_cell.length_c   1.000
_cell.angle_alpha   90.00
_cell.angle_beta   90.00
_cell.angle_gamma   90.00
#
_symmetry.space_group_name_H-M   'P 1'
#
loop_
_entity.id
_entity.type
_entity.pdbx_description
1 polymer ?
#
loop_
_entity_poly.entity_id
_entity_poly.type
_entity_poly.pdbx_seq_one_letter_code
_entity_poly.pdbx_strand_id
1 'polypeptide(L)'
;MTTAAGRTAPDTGPVQPVELAELVADAVAAHPAVAALHGGIYGAVATYLPGRKLVGVRIGEGDEPVEVAVVVRPDRPIPEVVSALRTEVSRLCGGAPVDITVADIVLDEPPVAS
;
A
#
# COMPACT_ATOMS: atom_id res chain seq x y z
N MET A 1 1.55 38.43 -28.58
CA MET A 1 2.10 37.17 -29.15
C MET A 1 3.60 37.26 -28.99
N THR A 2 4.32 36.46 -28.21
CA THR A 2 4.11 35.07 -27.80
C THR A 2 4.89 34.80 -26.51
N THR A 3 4.24 34.06 -25.62
CA THR A 3 4.73 33.52 -24.34
C THR A 3 5.88 32.53 -24.54
N ALA A 4 6.89 32.58 -23.66
CA ALA A 4 7.75 31.43 -23.38
C ALA A 4 7.58 31.09 -21.90
N ALA A 5 6.71 30.11 -21.63
CA ALA A 5 6.49 29.54 -20.32
C ALA A 5 7.75 28.77 -19.91
N GLY A 6 8.38 29.20 -18.82
CA GLY A 6 9.39 28.41 -18.15
C GLY A 6 8.78 27.07 -17.76
N ARG A 7 9.42 25.97 -18.17
CA ARG A 7 9.13 24.65 -17.61
C ARG A 7 9.57 24.68 -16.15
N THR A 8 8.62 24.85 -15.24
CA THR A 8 8.82 24.56 -13.83
C THR A 8 9.14 23.07 -13.73
N ALA A 9 10.31 22.73 -13.20
CA ALA A 9 10.60 21.38 -12.74
C ALA A 9 9.52 20.97 -11.72
N PRO A 10 9.14 19.67 -11.63
CA PRO A 10 8.29 19.23 -10.53
C PRO A 10 8.96 19.62 -9.22
N ASP A 11 8.20 20.24 -8.34
CA ASP A 11 8.61 20.59 -6.99
C ASP A 11 8.99 19.30 -6.27
N THR A 12 10.28 19.01 -6.10
CA THR A 12 10.77 17.89 -5.29
C THR A 12 10.65 18.26 -3.81
N GLY A 13 9.44 18.62 -3.39
CA GLY A 13 9.08 18.72 -1.98
C GLY A 13 9.05 17.31 -1.38
N PRO A 14 9.08 17.18 -0.03
CA PRO A 14 8.80 15.91 0.60
C PRO A 14 7.45 15.39 0.09
N VAL A 15 7.44 14.16 -0.43
CA VAL A 15 6.21 13.49 -0.87
C VAL A 15 5.21 13.60 0.26
N GLN A 16 4.04 14.18 -0.01
CA GLN A 16 3.06 14.36 1.04
C GLN A 16 2.61 12.97 1.53
N PRO A 17 2.41 12.75 2.85
CA PRO A 17 2.08 11.43 3.39
C PRO A 17 0.89 10.76 2.69
N VAL A 18 -0.01 11.58 2.17
CA VAL A 18 -1.18 11.20 1.39
C VAL A 18 -0.82 10.60 0.03
N GLU A 19 0.06 11.26 -0.73
CA GLU A 19 0.54 10.77 -2.04
C GLU A 19 1.38 9.51 -1.86
N LEU A 20 2.17 9.45 -0.78
CA LEU A 20 2.93 8.26 -0.43
C LEU A 20 2.01 7.09 -0.07
N ALA A 21 0.92 7.33 0.66
CA ALA A 21 -0.07 6.30 0.99
C ALA A 21 -0.74 5.72 -0.27
N GLU A 22 -1.07 6.57 -1.24
CA GLU A 22 -1.61 6.14 -2.54
C GLU A 22 -0.60 5.31 -3.32
N LEU A 23 0.65 5.76 -3.39
CA LEU A 23 1.73 5.03 -4.07
C LEU A 23 1.96 3.64 -3.47
N VAL A 24 1.96 3.55 -2.13
CA VAL A 24 2.09 2.27 -1.41
C VAL A 24 0.89 1.38 -1.67
N ALA A 25 -0.33 1.92 -1.64
CA ALA A 25 -1.55 1.16 -1.90
C ALA A 25 -1.55 0.56 -3.31
N ASP A 26 -1.18 1.34 -4.32
CA ASP A 26 -1.11 0.89 -5.71
C ASP A 26 -0.05 -0.20 -5.90
N ALA A 27 1.14 -0.03 -5.29
CA ALA A 27 2.21 -1.02 -5.37
C ALA A 27 1.81 -2.36 -4.71
N VAL A 28 1.21 -2.30 -3.52
CA VAL A 28 0.76 -3.50 -2.79
C VAL A 28 -0.37 -4.20 -3.54
N ALA A 29 -1.34 -3.45 -4.07
CA ALA A 29 -2.46 -4.00 -4.83
C ALA A 29 -2.02 -4.63 -6.17
N ALA A 30 -0.92 -4.16 -6.77
CA ALA A 30 -0.35 -4.72 -7.98
C ALA A 30 0.38 -6.06 -7.77
N HIS A 31 0.71 -6.42 -6.52
CA HIS A 31 1.42 -7.66 -6.23
C HIS A 31 0.52 -8.88 -6.49
N PRO A 32 0.94 -9.89 -7.28
CA PRO A 32 0.07 -11.01 -7.70
C PRO A 32 -0.54 -11.82 -6.55
N ALA A 33 0.21 -11.96 -5.45
CA ALA A 33 -0.25 -12.68 -4.26
C ALA A 33 -1.20 -11.85 -3.37
N VAL A 34 -1.46 -10.58 -3.68
CA VAL A 34 -2.42 -9.74 -2.95
C VAL A 34 -3.76 -9.77 -3.67
N ALA A 35 -4.81 -10.16 -2.94
CA ALA A 35 -6.18 -10.16 -3.45
C ALA A 35 -6.85 -8.79 -3.26
N ALA A 36 -6.61 -8.15 -2.11
CA ALA A 36 -7.15 -6.84 -1.79
C ALA A 36 -6.37 -6.18 -0.64
N LEU A 37 -6.55 -4.87 -0.48
CA LEU A 37 -6.21 -4.14 0.75
C LEU A 37 -7.35 -4.29 1.77
N HIS A 38 -7.01 -4.36 3.06
CA HIS A 38 -7.96 -4.53 4.16
C HIS A 38 -7.74 -3.47 5.24
N GLY A 39 -8.78 -2.99 5.91
CA GLY A 39 -8.64 -1.95 6.94
C GLY A 39 -8.01 -2.38 8.27
N GLY A 40 -7.45 -3.59 8.36
CA GLY A 40 -7.07 -4.22 9.64
C GLY A 40 -8.26 -4.49 10.58
N ILE A 41 -7.97 -4.94 11.82
CA ILE A 41 -8.96 -5.51 12.76
C ILE A 41 -10.04 -4.53 13.29
N TYR A 42 -9.95 -3.23 13.02
CA TYR A 42 -11.02 -2.26 13.34
C TYR A 42 -11.20 -1.18 12.26
N GLY A 43 -10.74 -1.44 11.03
CA GLY A 43 -10.68 -0.39 10.01
C GLY A 43 -9.65 0.72 10.33
N ALA A 44 -8.70 0.39 11.22
CA ALA A 44 -7.66 1.27 11.76
C ALA A 44 -6.50 1.52 10.78
N VAL A 45 -6.23 0.57 9.87
CA VAL A 45 -5.22 0.76 8.82
C VAL A 45 -5.88 1.51 7.67
N ALA A 46 -5.83 2.83 7.72
CA ALA A 46 -6.39 3.70 6.70
C ALA A 46 -5.76 5.10 6.72
N THR A 47 -5.67 5.70 5.55
CA THR A 47 -5.29 7.10 5.36
C THR A 47 -6.52 7.91 4.98
N TYR A 48 -6.79 8.99 5.73
CA TYR A 48 -7.89 9.90 5.44
C TYR A 48 -7.44 10.98 4.46
N LEU A 49 -8.11 11.02 3.31
CA LEU A 49 -7.91 11.99 2.24
C LEU A 49 -9.05 13.03 2.25
N PRO A 50 -8.85 14.20 1.64
CA PRO A 50 -9.96 15.13 1.40
C PRO A 50 -11.10 14.45 0.62
N GLY A 51 -12.23 14.20 1.31
CA GLY A 51 -13.44 13.63 0.72
C GLY A 51 -13.44 12.11 0.49
N ARG A 52 -12.36 11.39 0.84
CA ARG A 52 -12.32 9.91 0.70
C ARG A 52 -11.44 9.24 1.77
N LYS A 53 -11.61 7.93 1.94
CA LYS A 53 -10.80 7.11 2.84
C LYS A 53 -10.04 6.07 2.00
N LEU A 54 -8.72 6.06 2.10
CA LEU A 54 -7.87 5.01 1.56
C LEU A 54 -7.75 3.92 2.61
N VAL A 55 -8.15 2.70 2.26
CA VAL A 55 -8.17 1.56 3.18
C VAL A 55 -6.90 0.73 2.99
N GLY A 56 -6.34 0.24 4.09
CA GLY A 56 -5.27 -0.75 4.12
C GLY A 56 -3.85 -0.23 4.06
N VAL A 57 -3.66 1.09 4.06
CA VAL A 57 -2.34 1.73 4.25
C VAL A 57 -2.48 2.85 5.28
N ARG A 58 -1.48 2.97 6.15
CA ARG A 58 -1.26 4.12 7.05
C ARG A 58 0.23 4.46 7.04
N ILE A 59 0.57 5.68 6.62
CA ILE A 59 1.93 6.20 6.75
C ILE A 59 2.08 6.71 8.19
N GLY A 60 3.05 6.16 8.92
CA GLY A 60 3.39 6.59 10.28
C GLY A 60 3.96 8.00 10.31
N GLU A 61 3.81 8.68 11.44
CA GLU A 61 4.46 9.97 11.70
C GLU A 61 5.75 9.76 12.51
N GLY A 62 6.83 10.47 12.14
CA GLY A 62 8.11 10.37 12.85
C GLY A 62 8.71 8.97 12.81
N ASP A 63 8.82 8.33 13.97
CA ASP A 63 9.38 6.98 14.14
C ASP A 63 8.34 5.86 14.05
N GLU A 64 7.06 6.20 13.83
CA GLU A 64 6.01 5.20 13.68
C GLU A 64 6.19 4.40 12.37
N PRO A 65 5.95 3.08 12.40
CA PRO A 65 6.03 2.25 11.20
C PRO A 65 4.91 2.57 10.21
N VAL A 66 5.17 2.29 8.95
CA VAL A 66 4.14 2.21 7.92
C VAL A 66 3.33 0.94 8.16
N GLU A 67 2.03 1.07 8.33
CA GLU A 67 1.14 -0.07 8.50
C GLU A 67 0.43 -0.38 7.18
N VAL A 68 0.44 -1.66 6.82
CA VAL A 68 -0.26 -2.18 5.64
C VAL A 68 -1.06 -3.40 6.06
N ALA A 69 -2.33 -3.46 5.65
CA ALA A 69 -3.17 -4.63 5.88
C ALA A 69 -3.70 -5.16 4.55
N VAL A 70 -3.50 -6.47 4.34
CA VAL A 70 -3.74 -7.15 3.06
C VAL A 70 -4.57 -8.41 3.23
N VAL A 71 -5.29 -8.76 2.19
CA VAL A 71 -5.84 -10.08 1.94
C VAL A 71 -4.95 -10.74 0.89
N VAL A 72 -4.48 -11.96 1.14
CA VAL A 72 -3.54 -12.66 0.25
C VAL A 72 -4.15 -13.88 -0.40
N ARG A 73 -3.57 -14.31 -1.52
CA ARG A 73 -3.82 -15.62 -2.13
C ARG A 73 -2.80 -16.63 -1.59
N PRO A 74 -3.20 -17.89 -1.37
CA PRO A 74 -2.32 -18.95 -0.87
C PRO A 74 -1.40 -19.56 -1.95
N ASP A 75 -1.21 -18.90 -3.09
CA ASP A 75 -0.38 -19.38 -4.20
C ASP A 75 1.11 -19.48 -3.85
N ARG A 76 1.53 -18.76 -2.80
CA ARG A 76 2.92 -18.70 -2.30
C ARG A 76 2.95 -18.71 -0.78
N PRO A 77 4.07 -19.13 -0.15
CA PRO A 77 4.23 -19.06 1.29
C PRO A 77 4.04 -17.62 1.80
N ILE A 78 3.14 -17.45 2.76
CA ILE A 78 2.81 -16.13 3.33
C ILE A 78 4.06 -15.37 3.82
N PRO A 79 5.03 -16.00 4.53
CA PRO A 79 6.23 -15.28 4.96
C PRO A 79 7.05 -14.69 3.81
N GLU A 80 7.09 -15.36 2.65
CA GLU A 80 7.79 -14.87 1.46
C GLU A 80 7.08 -13.67 0.85
N VAL A 81 5.74 -13.74 0.73
CA VAL A 81 4.91 -12.63 0.26
C VAL A 81 5.07 -11.41 1.17
N VAL A 82 4.97 -11.61 2.48
CA VAL A 82 5.14 -10.54 3.47
C VAL A 82 6.55 -9.93 3.40
N SER A 83 7.59 -10.74 3.25
CA SER A 83 8.96 -10.23 3.12
C SER A 83 9.16 -9.41 1.83
N ALA A 84 8.57 -9.84 0.72
CA ALA A 84 8.62 -9.13 -0.55
C ALA A 84 7.92 -7.77 -0.45
N LEU A 85 6.68 -7.75 0.04
CA LEU A 85 5.90 -6.53 0.27
C LEU A 85 6.63 -5.59 1.24
N ARG A 86 7.17 -6.09 2.35
CA ARG A 86 7.91 -5.28 3.32
C ARG A 86 9.12 -4.61 2.68
N THR A 87 9.86 -5.34 1.85
CA THR A 87 11.04 -4.80 1.15
C THR A 87 10.65 -3.71 0.16
N GLU A 88 9.58 -3.94 -0.60
CA GLU A 88 9.08 -2.99 -1.60
C GLU A 88 8.54 -1.71 -0.96
N VAL A 89 7.63 -1.85 0.01
CA VAL A 89 7.04 -0.70 0.72
C VAL A 89 8.09 0.08 1.48
N SER A 90 9.05 -0.58 2.14
CA SER A 90 10.12 0.11 2.84
C SER A 90 10.97 0.95 1.88
N ARG A 91 11.25 0.45 0.67
CA ARG A 91 11.96 1.23 -0.36
C ARG A 91 11.18 2.45 -0.82
N LEU A 92 9.87 2.33 -1.02
CA LEU A 92 9.01 3.45 -1.39
C LEU A 92 8.96 4.51 -0.29
N CYS A 93 8.99 4.08 0.98
CA CYS A 93 8.95 4.94 2.16
C CYS A 93 10.34 5.34 2.68
N GLY A 94 11.37 5.35 1.82
CA GLY A 94 12.71 5.86 2.17
C GLY A 94 13.46 5.04 3.23
N GLY A 95 13.12 3.76 3.40
CA GLY A 95 13.72 2.85 4.39
C GLY A 95 12.95 2.76 5.71
N ALA A 96 11.76 3.38 5.82
CA ALA A 96 10.93 3.30 7.01
C ALA A 96 10.60 1.84 7.40
N PRO A 97 10.47 1.53 8.70
CA PRO A 97 9.97 0.24 9.16
C PRO A 97 8.52 0.02 8.68
N VAL A 98 8.19 -1.22 8.31
CA VAL A 98 6.87 -1.59 7.76
C VAL A 98 6.30 -2.79 8.49
N ASP A 99 5.10 -2.59 9.04
CA ASP A 99 4.29 -3.62 9.67
C ASP A 99 3.18 -4.06 8.74
N ILE A 100 3.20 -5.34 8.39
CA ILE A 100 2.25 -5.95 7.46
C ILE A 100 1.36 -6.91 8.23
N THR A 101 0.06 -6.66 8.18
CA THR A 101 -0.97 -7.55 8.71
C THR A 101 -1.62 -8.31 7.56
N VAL A 102 -1.52 -9.64 7.59
CA VAL A 102 -2.36 -10.49 6.73
C VAL A 102 -3.69 -10.66 7.43
N ALA A 103 -4.70 -9.93 6.96
CA ALA A 103 -6.01 -9.89 7.58
C ALA A 103 -6.87 -11.10 7.22
N ASP A 104 -6.70 -11.62 6.01
CA ASP A 104 -7.44 -12.78 5.51
C ASP A 104 -6.68 -13.48 4.36
N ILE A 105 -7.12 -14.69 4.01
CA ILE A 105 -6.62 -15.48 2.88
C ILE A 105 -7.80 -15.87 2.00
N VAL A 106 -7.79 -15.46 0.72
CA VAL A 106 -8.81 -15.91 -0.23
C VAL A 106 -8.39 -17.24 -0.81
N LEU A 107 -9.16 -18.28 -0.48
CA LEU A 107 -9.10 -19.58 -1.14
C LEU A 107 -9.97 -19.50 -2.39
N ASP A 108 -9.38 -19.62 -3.57
CA ASP A 108 -10.19 -19.84 -4.77
C ASP A 108 -10.89 -21.21 -4.63
N GLU A 109 -12.21 -21.19 -4.50
CA GLU A 109 -13.01 -22.41 -4.53
C GLU A 109 -12.80 -23.07 -5.90
N PRO A 110 -12.37 -24.35 -5.97
CA PRO A 110 -12.29 -25.02 -7.26
C PRO A 110 -13.69 -25.03 -7.89
N PRO A 111 -13.81 -24.85 -9.22
CA PRO A 111 -15.12 -24.86 -9.86
C PRO A 111 -15.82 -26.18 -9.56
N VAL A 112 -16.95 -26.10 -8.86
CA VAL A 112 -17.81 -27.27 -8.64
C VAL A 112 -18.33 -27.72 -10.00
N ALA A 113 -17.78 -28.82 -10.51
CA ALA A 113 -18.28 -29.44 -11.72
C ALA A 113 -19.72 -29.88 -11.49
N SER A 114 -20.66 -29.25 -12.20
CA SER A 114 -22.04 -29.74 -12.37
C SER A 114 -22.11 -30.68 -13.57
#